data_AF-A0A0M1JDG2-F1
#
_entry.id   AF-A0A0M1JDG2-F1
#
_cell.length_a   1.000
_cell.length_b   1.000
_cell.length_c   1.000
_cell.angle_alpha   90.00
_cell.angle_beta   90.00
_cell.angle_gamma   90.00
#
_symmetry.space_group_name_H-M   'P 1'
#
loop_
_entity.id
_entity.type
_entity.pdbx_description
1 polymer ?
#
loop_
_entity_poly.entity_id
_entity_poly.type
_entity_poly.pdbx_seq_one_letter_code
_entity_poly.pdbx_strand_id
1 'polypeptide(L)' 'MGKVRLKYGGGHAGHNGIRDTIRALGTQDFWRLRVGIDKPVHKDRMLDYVLGRPSASDS' A
#
# COMPACT_ATOMS: atom_id res chain seq x y z
N MET A 1 -2.67 11.33 -11.71
CA MET A 1 -3.56 11.79 -10.63
C MET A 1 -4.02 10.60 -9.83
N GLY A 2 -3.67 10.56 -8.54
CA GLY A 2 -3.92 9.42 -7.64
C GLY A 2 -5.40 9.11 -7.48
N LYS A 3 -5.85 8.03 -8.11
CA LYS A 3 -7.25 7.58 -8.02
C LYS A 3 -7.44 6.87 -6.69
N VAL A 4 -8.15 7.53 -5.79
CA VAL A 4 -8.68 6.91 -4.58
C VAL A 4 -10.00 6.23 -4.92
N ARG A 5 -10.13 4.94 -4.62
CA ARG A 5 -11.37 4.19 -4.81
C ARG A 5 -11.73 3.46 -3.53
N LEU A 6 -12.94 3.71 -3.03
CA LEU A 6 -13.51 2.96 -1.91
C LEU A 6 -14.35 1.81 -2.48
N LYS A 7 -14.17 0.60 -1.95
CA LYS A 7 -14.95 -0.59 -2.34
C LYS A 7 -15.36 -1.37 -1.11
N TYR A 8 -16.62 -1.78 -1.04
CA TYR A 8 -17.08 -2.76 -0.06
C TYR A 8 -16.92 -4.17 -0.64
N GLY A 9 -16.40 -5.09 0.17
CA GLY A 9 -16.37 -6.50 -0.20
C GLY A 9 -15.35 -6.87 -1.29
N GLY A 10 -15.48 -8.12 -1.74
CA GLY A 10 -14.78 -8.68 -2.89
C GLY A 10 -13.55 -9.53 -2.54
N GLY A 11 -13.11 -10.33 -3.51
CA GLY A 11 -11.97 -11.24 -3.34
C GLY A 11 -10.63 -10.52 -3.16
N HIS A 12 -9.59 -11.29 -2.85
CA HIS A 12 -8.24 -10.76 -2.60
C HIS A 12 -7.49 -10.33 -3.87
N ALA A 13 -7.97 -10.68 -5.07
CA ALA A 13 -7.39 -10.28 -6.36
C ALA A 13 -5.86 -10.46 -6.45
N GLY A 14 -5.34 -11.56 -5.88
CA GLY A 14 -3.89 -11.86 -5.81
C GLY A 14 -3.10 -11.12 -4.71
N HIS A 15 -3.72 -10.20 -3.96
CA HIS A 15 -3.06 -9.44 -2.90
C HIS A 15 -2.95 -10.27 -1.62
N ASN A 16 -1.74 -10.72 -1.27
CA ASN A 16 -1.50 -11.59 -0.10
C ASN A 16 -2.02 -10.97 1.21
N GLY A 17 -1.76 -9.68 1.44
CA GLY A 17 -2.26 -9.01 2.65
C GLY A 17 -3.79 -9.03 2.76
N ILE A 18 -4.51 -8.84 1.65
CA ILE A 18 -5.98 -8.91 1.66
C ILE A 18 -6.46 -10.34 1.91
N ARG A 19 -5.78 -11.34 1.35
CA ARG A 19 -6.09 -12.76 1.63
C ARG A 19 -5.96 -13.05 3.12
N ASP A 20 -4.90 -12.57 3.76
CA ASP A 20 -4.65 -12.84 5.16
C ASP A 20 -5.62 -12.07 6.07
N THR A 21 -6.01 -10.84 5.70
CA THR A 21 -7.11 -10.12 6.37
C THR A 21 -8.44 -10.86 6.28
N ILE A 22 -8.80 -11.38 5.10
CA ILE A 22 -10.04 -12.17 4.93
C ILE A 22 -9.98 -13.41 5.82
N ARG A 23 -8.83 -14.11 5.88
CA ARG A 23 -8.65 -15.28 6.75
C ARG A 23 -8.80 -14.94 8.23
N ALA A 24 -8.21 -13.82 8.67
CA ALA A 24 -8.27 -13.38 10.06
C ALA A 24 -9.69 -12.94 10.48
N LEU A 25 -10.44 -12.29 9.58
CA LEU A 25 -11.79 -11.81 9.85
C LEU A 25 -12.88 -12.86 9.59
N GLY A 26 -12.57 -13.94 8.85
CA GLY A 26 -13.53 -14.94 8.42
C GLY A 26 -14.56 -14.42 7.39
N THR A 27 -14.40 -13.18 6.91
CA THR A 27 -15.32 -12.56 5.95
C THR A 27 -14.55 -11.66 4.97
N GLN A 28 -15.13 -11.49 3.80
CA GLN A 28 -14.69 -10.51 2.80
C GLN A 28 -15.43 -9.17 2.91
N ASP A 29 -16.44 -9.09 3.78
CA ASP A 29 -17.41 -8.00 3.87
C ASP A 29 -16.88 -6.83 4.70
N PHE A 30 -15.84 -6.19 4.19
CA PHE A 30 -15.26 -5.00 4.78
C PHE A 30 -14.95 -3.94 3.73
N TRP A 31 -14.88 -2.69 4.19
CA TRP A 31 -14.51 -1.55 3.35
C TRP A 31 -13.02 -1.54 3.05
N ARG A 32 -12.68 -1.24 1.79
CA ARG A 32 -11.30 -1.17 1.29
C ARG A 32 -11.07 0.16 0.58
N LEU A 33 -10.09 0.91 1.07
CA LEU A 33 -9.59 2.10 0.41
C LEU A 33 -8.41 1.71 -0.50
N ARG A 34 -8.56 1.90 -1.81
CA ARG A 34 -7.49 1.71 -2.79
C ARG A 34 -6.93 3.07 -3.16
N VAL A 35 -5.66 3.28 -2.88
CA VAL A 35 -4.93 4.48 -3.30
C VAL A 35 -4.05 4.09 -4.48
N GLY A 36 -4.45 4.50 -5.69
CA GLY A 36 -3.60 4.37 -6.87
C GLY A 36 -2.47 5.39 -6.77
N ILE A 37 -1.26 4.93 -6.49
CA ILE A 37 -0.07 5.78 -6.56
C ILE A 37 0.41 5.73 -8.01
N ASP A 38 0.50 6.89 -8.66
CA ASP A 38 1.10 6.96 -9.99
C ASP A 38 2.56 6.47 -9.89
N LYS A 39 2.96 5.63 -10.85
CA LYS A 39 4.34 5.13 -10.91
C LYS A 39 5.27 6.33 -11.14
N PRO A 40 6.31 6.55 -10.30
CA PRO A 40 7.24 7.66 -10.50
C PRO A 40 7.90 7.52 -11.87
N VAL A 41 7.91 8.62 -12.63
CA VAL A 41 8.45 8.69 -14.00
C VAL A 41 9.98 8.55 -14.02
N HIS A 42 10.63 8.71 -12.86
CA HIS A 42 12.07 8.53 -12.71
C HIS A 42 12.37 7.31 -11.83
N LYS A 43 12.84 6.23 -12.47
CA LYS A 43 13.30 5.00 -11.81
C LYS A 43 14.61 5.20 -11.02
N ASP A 44 15.30 6.34 -11.18
CA ASP A 44 16.71 6.47 -10.82
C ASP A 44 16.98 7.05 -9.43
N ARG A 45 15.95 7.34 -8.61
CA ARG A 45 16.13 7.97 -7.27
C ARG A 45 15.36 7.32 -6.12
N MET A 46 15.11 6.02 -6.17
CA MET A 46 14.36 5.33 -5.10
C MET A 46 15.10 4.19 -4.39
N LEU A 47 16.43 4.11 -4.53
CA LEU A 47 17.25 3.15 -3.78
C LEU A 47 18.02 3.78 -2.61
N ASP A 48 18.28 5.09 -2.62
CA ASP A 48 19.16 5.70 -1.61
C ASP A 48 18.47 6.17 -0.32
N TYR A 49 17.13 6.21 -0.26
CA TYR A 49 16.43 6.77 0.91
C TYR A 49 16.06 5.73 1.99
N VAL A 50 16.21 4.44 1.73
CA VAL A 50 15.79 3.37 2.68
C VAL A 50 16.95 2.85 3.54
N LEU A 51 18.20 3.23 3.25
CA LEU A 51 19.39 2.76 3.98
C LEU A 51 20.20 3.85 4.69
N GLY A 52 19.72 5.10 4.74
CA GLY A 52 20.38 6.17 5.49
C GLY A 52 20.15 6.03 6.99
N ARG A 53 21.22 5.87 7.78
CA ARG A 53 21.17 6.07 9.25
C ARG A 53 20.58 7.46 9.54
N PRO A 54 19.68 7.62 10.53
CA PRO A 54 19.30 8.95 10.96
C PRO A 54 20.54 9.66 11.52
N SER A 55 21.01 10.72 10.86
CA SER A 55 22.01 11.61 11.45
C SER A 55 21.33 12.48 12.50
N ALA A 56 21.95 12.58 13.66
CA ALA A 56 21.43 13.18 14.90
C ALA A 56 21.30 14.72 14.86
N SER A 57 20.80 15.31 13.77
CA SER A 57 20.77 16.77 13.60
C SER A 57 19.46 17.34 13.05
N ASP A 58 18.37 16.57 13.09
CA ASP A 58 17.02 17.12 12.91
C ASP A 58 16.37 17.39 14.28
N SER A 59 16.91 18.36 15.02
CA SER A 59 16.25 19.05 16.14
C SER A 59 16.38 20.55 15.96
#